data_AF-A0A1P8BCZ1-F1
#
_entry.id   AF-A0A1P8BCZ1-F1
#
_cell.length_a   1.000
_cell.length_b   1.000
_cell.length_c   1.000
_cell.angle_alpha   90.00
_cell.angle_beta   90.00
_cell.angle_gamma   90.00
#
_symmetry.space_group_name_H-M   'P 1'
#
loop_
_entity.id
_entity.type
_entity.pdbx_description
1 polymer ?
#
loop_
_entity_poly.entity_id
_entity_poly.type
_entity_poly.pdbx_seq_one_letter_code
_entity_poly.pdbx_strand_id
1 'polypeptide(L)'
;MRDFDLEKSKEAFLNYMKWRVDYKVDLISQKFKFEEYGEVKKHYPHGFHKVDKTGRPIYIERLGMTDLNAFLKATTIERYVNYHIKEQEKTMSLRYPACSIASDKHVSSTTTILDVSGVGMSNFSKPARSLFMEIQKIDSNYYPETLHRLFVVNASSGFRMLWLALKTFLDARTLAKVQVLGPNYLGELLEAIEPSNLPTFLGGNCTCSDHGGCLFSDEGPWNDPGIKEKIEEPSTIEDAHSETMDKVSENAPANQKESLGEVMITMEKYAALKTAVKDSQKRIEMLEISLHETKKVLNGLAEIIEAIQPNQPITKCKPV
;
A
#
# COMPACT_ATOMS: atom_id res chain seq x y z
N MET A 1 -9.00 -4.26 -7.10
CA MET A 1 -10.38 -4.41 -6.55
C MET A 1 -10.83 -5.84 -6.83
N ARG A 2 -11.62 -6.48 -5.96
CA ARG A 2 -11.98 -7.91 -6.03
C ARG A 2 -12.89 -8.23 -7.23
N ASP A 3 -12.49 -7.83 -8.44
CA ASP A 3 -13.24 -7.87 -9.69
C ASP A 3 -14.63 -7.24 -9.59
N PHE A 4 -14.71 -6.13 -8.84
CA PHE A 4 -15.94 -5.41 -8.50
C PHE A 4 -16.98 -6.25 -7.75
N ASP A 5 -16.57 -7.40 -7.19
CA ASP A 5 -17.38 -8.21 -6.28
C ASP A 5 -17.58 -7.44 -4.96
N LEU A 6 -18.82 -7.03 -4.72
CA LEU A 6 -19.18 -6.21 -3.57
C LEU A 6 -18.91 -6.93 -2.25
N GLU A 7 -19.28 -8.21 -2.15
CA GLU A 7 -19.12 -8.99 -0.92
C GLU A 7 -17.64 -9.21 -0.57
N LYS A 8 -16.83 -9.60 -1.55
CA LYS A 8 -15.38 -9.73 -1.33
C LYS A 8 -14.72 -8.39 -1.01
N SER A 9 -15.19 -7.31 -1.61
CA SER A 9 -14.64 -5.96 -1.36
C SER A 9 -14.99 -5.49 0.05
N LYS A 10 -16.22 -5.74 0.50
CA LYS A 10 -16.68 -5.50 1.86
C LYS A 10 -15.88 -6.32 2.87
N GLU A 11 -15.74 -7.63 2.66
CA GLU A 11 -14.97 -8.49 3.56
C GLU A 11 -13.52 -8.02 3.67
N ALA A 12 -12.88 -7.70 2.54
CA ALA A 12 -11.53 -7.17 2.52
C ALA A 12 -11.41 -5.85 3.30
N PHE A 13 -12.37 -4.94 3.13
CA PHE A 13 -12.40 -3.67 3.87
C PHE A 13 -12.59 -3.87 5.37
N LEU A 14 -13.51 -4.75 5.80
CA LEU A 14 -13.72 -5.03 7.21
C LEU A 14 -12.48 -5.69 7.85
N ASN A 15 -11.81 -6.59 7.13
CA ASN A 15 -10.55 -7.20 7.57
C ASN A 15 -9.42 -6.17 7.70
N TYR A 16 -9.33 -5.23 6.74
CA TYR A 16 -8.41 -4.11 6.80
C TYR A 16 -8.66 -3.23 8.02
N MET A 17 -9.91 -2.82 8.25
CA MET A 17 -10.28 -1.99 9.40
C MET A 17 -9.99 -2.67 10.73
N LYS A 18 -10.33 -3.97 10.85
CA LYS A 18 -9.99 -4.75 12.03
C LYS A 18 -8.48 -4.85 12.25
N TRP A 19 -7.71 -5.11 11.20
CA TRP A 19 -6.26 -5.16 11.27
C TRP A 19 -5.67 -3.83 11.74
N ARG A 20 -6.11 -2.69 11.20
CA ARG A 20 -5.65 -1.36 11.64
C ARG A 20 -5.84 -1.16 13.14
N VAL A 21 -7.00 -1.57 13.65
CA VAL A 21 -7.31 -1.53 15.09
C VAL A 21 -6.38 -2.45 15.86
N ASP A 22 -6.34 -3.73 15.53
CA ASP A 22 -5.55 -4.74 16.27
C ASP A 22 -4.05 -4.43 16.29
N TYR A 23 -3.49 -3.98 15.15
CA TYR A 23 -2.08 -3.65 14.99
C TYR A 23 -1.75 -2.19 15.35
N LYS A 24 -2.74 -1.37 15.73
CA LYS A 24 -2.57 0.04 16.08
C LYS A 24 -1.86 0.84 14.98
N VAL A 25 -2.25 0.59 13.73
CA VAL A 25 -1.58 1.14 12.54
C VAL A 25 -1.61 2.67 12.54
N ASP A 26 -2.72 3.29 12.93
CA ASP A 26 -2.84 4.76 12.99
C ASP A 26 -1.85 5.41 13.99
N LEU A 27 -1.35 4.64 14.96
CA LEU A 27 -0.40 5.11 15.97
C LEU A 27 1.06 4.81 15.60
N ILE A 28 1.30 4.08 14.51
CA ILE A 28 2.63 3.54 14.19
C ILE A 28 3.63 4.66 13.89
N SER A 29 3.21 5.69 13.16
CA SER A 29 4.08 6.82 12.79
C SER A 29 4.61 7.58 14.02
N GLN A 30 3.80 7.65 15.08
CA GLN A 30 4.14 8.36 16.33
C GLN A 30 4.88 7.46 17.33
N LYS A 31 4.41 6.21 17.51
CA LYS A 31 4.88 5.33 18.60
C LYS A 31 6.03 4.44 18.21
N PHE A 32 6.15 4.08 16.93
CA PHE A 32 7.19 3.17 16.48
C PHE A 32 8.44 3.94 16.01
N LYS A 33 9.53 3.76 16.77
CA LYS A 33 10.87 4.21 16.41
C LYS A 33 11.71 3.02 15.94
N PHE A 34 12.23 3.15 14.73
CA PHE A 34 13.12 2.16 14.12
C PHE A 34 14.56 2.66 14.27
N GLU A 35 15.08 2.58 15.49
CA GLU A 35 16.37 3.16 15.89
C GLU A 35 17.55 2.50 15.15
N GLU A 36 17.39 1.23 14.78
CA GLU A 36 18.35 0.44 14.01
C GLU A 36 18.30 0.70 12.49
N TYR A 37 17.48 1.63 12.01
CA TYR A 37 17.30 1.92 10.58
C TYR A 37 18.62 2.08 9.82
N GLY A 38 19.55 2.86 10.36
CA GLY A 38 20.85 3.11 9.74
C GLY A 38 21.71 1.86 9.63
N GLU A 39 21.63 0.95 10.61
CA GLU A 39 22.36 -0.33 10.58
C GLU A 39 21.70 -1.30 9.60
N VAL A 40 20.38 -1.40 9.61
CA VAL A 40 19.60 -2.23 8.68
C VAL A 40 19.88 -1.85 7.23
N LYS A 41 19.95 -0.56 6.90
CA LYS A 41 20.23 -0.07 5.55
C LYS A 41 21.60 -0.48 5.00
N LYS A 42 22.60 -0.72 5.87
CA LYS A 42 23.92 -1.22 5.43
C LYS A 42 23.82 -2.65 4.90
N HIS A 43 22.95 -3.46 5.50
CA HIS A 43 22.81 -4.89 5.21
C HIS A 43 21.64 -5.22 4.31
N TYR A 44 20.68 -4.32 4.16
CA TYR A 44 19.57 -4.42 3.22
C TYR A 44 19.30 -3.03 2.62
N PRO A 45 20.04 -2.64 1.56
CA PRO A 45 19.87 -1.33 0.95
C PRO A 45 18.54 -1.26 0.20
N HIS A 46 17.67 -0.36 0.63
CA HIS A 46 16.35 -0.11 0.03
C HIS A 46 15.99 1.38 0.20
N GLY A 47 14.91 1.88 -0.40
CA GLY A 47 14.39 3.22 -0.13
C GLY A 47 13.60 3.84 -1.27
N PHE A 48 12.84 4.89 -0.94
CA PHE A 48 12.19 5.74 -1.93
C PHE A 48 13.19 6.75 -2.51
N HIS A 49 13.05 7.03 -3.80
CA HIS A 49 13.91 7.97 -4.50
C HIS A 49 13.23 8.57 -5.73
N LYS A 50 12.83 9.84 -5.63
CA LYS A 50 12.24 10.66 -6.69
C LYS A 50 11.00 10.00 -7.30
N VAL A 51 10.69 10.34 -8.54
CA VAL A 51 9.49 9.90 -9.26
C VAL A 51 9.82 9.42 -10.67
N ASP A 52 8.97 8.53 -11.18
CA ASP A 52 8.99 8.13 -12.57
C ASP A 52 8.45 9.26 -13.48
N LYS A 53 8.49 9.06 -14.80
CA LYS A 53 8.02 10.04 -15.79
C LYS A 53 6.54 10.39 -15.69
N THR A 54 5.76 9.59 -14.97
CA THR A 54 4.34 9.79 -14.74
C THR A 54 4.03 10.40 -13.37
N GLY A 55 5.07 10.75 -12.60
CA GLY A 55 4.94 11.37 -11.29
C GLY A 55 4.75 10.39 -10.14
N ARG A 56 4.87 9.08 -10.36
CA ARG A 56 4.73 8.09 -9.27
C ARG A 56 6.03 7.97 -8.49
N PRO A 57 6.00 7.83 -7.15
CA PRO A 57 7.20 7.62 -6.37
C PRO A 57 7.92 6.35 -6.85
N ILE A 58 9.26 6.40 -6.87
CA ILE A 58 10.09 5.22 -7.17
C ILE A 58 10.56 4.62 -5.85
N TYR A 59 10.37 3.31 -5.69
CA TYR A 59 10.92 2.54 -4.58
C TYR A 59 11.97 1.56 -5.10
N ILE A 60 13.12 1.46 -4.44
CA ILE A 60 14.25 0.66 -4.91
C ILE A 60 14.71 -0.27 -3.79
N GLU A 61 14.97 -1.53 -4.11
CA GLU A 61 15.65 -2.50 -3.23
C GLU A 61 16.81 -3.19 -3.94
N ARG A 62 17.94 -3.34 -3.24
CA ARG A 62 19.12 -4.06 -3.74
C ARG A 62 19.23 -5.44 -3.10
N LEU A 63 18.32 -6.34 -3.45
CA LEU A 63 18.20 -7.68 -2.86
C LEU A 63 19.49 -8.52 -2.95
N GLY A 64 20.26 -8.34 -4.01
CA GLY A 64 21.51 -9.08 -4.17
C GLY A 64 22.68 -8.56 -3.32
N MET A 65 22.52 -7.40 -2.67
CA MET A 65 23.43 -6.92 -1.63
C MET A 65 23.02 -7.33 -0.22
N THR A 66 21.90 -8.03 -0.06
CA THR A 66 21.37 -8.28 1.27
C THR A 66 22.23 -9.30 2.03
N ASP A 67 22.86 -8.86 3.13
CA ASP A 67 23.41 -9.77 4.13
C ASP A 67 22.33 -10.09 5.17
N LEU A 68 21.63 -11.20 4.95
CA LEU A 68 20.55 -11.62 5.83
C LEU A 68 21.04 -11.94 7.26
N ASN A 69 22.27 -12.43 7.43
CA ASN A 69 22.78 -12.76 8.76
C ASN A 69 23.05 -11.49 9.55
N ALA A 70 23.64 -10.49 8.92
CA ALA A 70 23.85 -9.18 9.54
C ALA A 70 22.53 -8.44 9.76
N PHE A 71 21.59 -8.52 8.81
CA PHE A 71 20.23 -8.01 8.95
C PHE A 71 19.53 -8.58 10.19
N LEU A 72 19.53 -9.90 10.37
CA LEU A 72 18.89 -10.57 11.52
C LEU A 72 19.63 -10.35 12.86
N LYS A 73 20.87 -9.84 12.82
CA LYS A 73 21.57 -9.34 14.02
C LYS A 73 21.20 -7.90 14.34
N ALA A 74 20.91 -7.09 13.32
CA ALA A 74 20.55 -5.69 13.47
C ALA A 74 19.09 -5.48 13.87
N THR A 75 18.17 -6.31 13.37
CA THR A 75 16.72 -6.21 13.60
C THR A 75 16.06 -7.59 13.70
N THR A 76 14.81 -7.60 14.16
CA THR A 76 13.92 -8.76 14.03
C THR A 76 12.99 -8.60 12.82
N ILE A 77 12.40 -9.72 12.36
CA ILE A 77 11.38 -9.72 11.30
C ILE A 77 10.18 -8.85 11.74
N GLU A 78 9.71 -9.00 12.97
CA GLU A 78 8.58 -8.22 13.52
C GLU A 78 8.85 -6.71 13.49
N ARG A 79 10.04 -6.28 13.92
CA ARG A 79 10.41 -4.85 13.91
C ARG A 79 10.53 -4.32 12.49
N TYR A 80 11.10 -5.10 11.57
CA TYR A 80 11.14 -4.71 10.16
C TYR A 80 9.75 -4.63 9.53
N VAL A 81 8.84 -5.54 9.88
CA VAL A 81 7.44 -5.49 9.45
C VAL A 81 6.74 -4.22 9.95
N ASN A 82 6.94 -3.82 11.21
CA ASN A 82 6.40 -2.56 11.73
C ASN A 82 7.00 -1.35 11.01
N TYR A 83 8.30 -1.40 10.67
CA TYR A 83 8.94 -0.38 9.85
C TYR A 83 8.32 -0.31 8.44
N HIS A 84 8.07 -1.45 7.79
CA HIS A 84 7.41 -1.51 6.49
C HIS A 84 6.01 -0.89 6.53
N ILE A 85 5.20 -1.25 7.53
CA ILE A 85 3.87 -0.66 7.73
C ILE A 85 3.97 0.86 7.91
N LYS A 86 4.94 1.34 8.70
CA LYS A 86 5.18 2.78 8.88
C LYS A 86 5.55 3.46 7.56
N GLU A 87 6.37 2.85 6.72
CA GLU A 87 6.70 3.38 5.39
C GLU A 87 5.50 3.38 4.44
N GLN A 88 4.62 2.37 4.51
CA GLN A 88 3.36 2.35 3.76
C GLN A 88 2.43 3.49 4.20
N GLU A 89 2.24 3.70 5.52
CA GLU A 89 1.44 4.80 6.04
C GLU A 89 2.02 6.17 5.65
N LYS A 90 3.35 6.34 5.71
CA LYS A 90 4.04 7.55 5.23
C LYS A 90 3.82 7.75 3.73
N THR A 91 3.85 6.68 2.95
CA THR A 91 3.62 6.76 1.49
C THR A 91 2.20 7.22 1.19
N MET A 92 1.21 6.65 1.86
CA MET A 92 -0.21 6.99 1.69
C MET A 92 -0.53 8.42 2.14
N SER A 93 0.01 8.86 3.27
CA SER A 93 -0.30 10.16 3.88
C SER A 93 0.53 11.33 3.35
N LEU A 94 1.73 11.07 2.83
CA LEU A 94 2.66 12.13 2.43
C LEU A 94 3.12 11.96 0.98
N ARG A 95 3.67 10.81 0.59
CA ARG A 95 4.31 10.66 -0.74
C ARG A 95 3.28 10.72 -1.87
N TYR A 96 2.16 10.02 -1.75
CA TYR A 96 1.10 10.02 -2.77
C TYR A 96 0.42 11.39 -2.93
N PRO A 97 0.01 12.10 -1.86
CA PRO A 97 -0.47 13.47 -1.98
C PRO A 97 0.57 14.42 -2.60
N ALA A 98 1.82 14.36 -2.16
CA ALA A 98 2.88 15.22 -2.69
C ALA A 98 3.13 14.98 -4.19
N CYS A 99 3.19 13.71 -4.60
CA CYS A 99 3.31 13.34 -6.00
C CYS A 99 2.09 13.76 -6.80
N SER A 100 0.88 13.70 -6.21
CA SER A 100 -0.34 14.12 -6.88
C SER A 100 -0.35 15.62 -7.16
N ILE A 101 0.03 16.43 -6.17
CA ILE A 101 0.17 17.88 -6.29
C ILE A 101 1.24 18.24 -7.32
N ALA A 102 2.41 17.60 -7.26
CA ALA A 102 3.53 17.90 -8.14
C ALA A 102 3.26 17.55 -9.62
N SER A 103 2.46 16.51 -9.86
CA SER A 103 2.16 16.02 -11.22
C SER A 103 0.81 16.47 -11.77
N ASP A 104 0.03 17.22 -10.98
CA ASP A 104 -1.35 17.63 -11.27
C ASP A 104 -2.25 16.45 -11.67
N LYS A 105 -2.04 15.29 -11.04
CA LYS A 105 -2.72 14.02 -11.35
C LYS A 105 -2.90 13.20 -10.09
N HIS A 106 -3.94 12.37 -10.04
CA HIS A 106 -4.09 11.45 -8.92
C HIS A 106 -3.01 10.35 -8.95
N VAL A 107 -2.16 10.32 -7.93
CA VAL A 107 -1.12 9.30 -7.71
C VAL A 107 -1.47 8.50 -6.46
N SER A 108 -1.64 7.19 -6.64
CA SER A 108 -1.93 6.23 -5.57
C SER A 108 -1.18 4.91 -5.73
N SER A 109 -0.12 4.91 -6.55
CA SER A 109 0.68 3.72 -6.84
C SER A 109 2.16 4.07 -7.03
N THR A 110 3.02 3.08 -6.83
CA THR A 110 4.48 3.18 -6.79
C THR A 110 5.10 2.38 -7.94
N THR A 111 6.17 2.93 -8.53
CA THR A 111 7.04 2.21 -9.46
C THR A 111 8.20 1.61 -8.68
N THR A 112 8.35 0.29 -8.70
CA THR A 112 9.33 -0.40 -7.86
C THR A 112 10.44 -1.02 -8.70
N ILE A 113 11.69 -0.94 -8.24
CA ILE A 113 12.86 -1.58 -8.83
C ILE A 113 13.48 -2.54 -7.81
N LEU A 114 13.59 -3.81 -8.16
CA LEU A 114 14.33 -4.82 -7.41
C LEU A 114 15.60 -5.16 -8.18
N ASP A 115 16.74 -4.72 -7.67
CA ASP A 115 18.04 -5.12 -8.18
C ASP A 115 18.47 -6.44 -7.57
N VAL A 116 18.47 -7.49 -8.39
CA VAL A 116 18.79 -8.86 -7.98
C VAL A 116 20.23 -9.27 -8.35
N SER A 117 21.08 -8.31 -8.69
CA SER A 117 22.50 -8.54 -8.92
C SER A 117 23.19 -9.11 -7.67
N GLY A 118 23.63 -10.37 -7.73
CA GLY A 118 24.25 -11.07 -6.60
C GLY A 118 23.29 -11.93 -5.77
N VAL A 119 22.00 -11.98 -6.12
CA VAL A 119 21.06 -12.91 -5.47
C VAL A 119 21.53 -14.35 -5.65
N GLY A 120 21.61 -15.08 -4.53
CA GLY A 120 22.12 -16.45 -4.45
C GLY A 120 21.31 -17.34 -3.51
N MET A 121 21.89 -18.48 -3.12
CA MET A 121 21.20 -19.48 -2.28
C MET A 121 20.76 -18.97 -0.90
N SER A 122 21.48 -18.01 -0.30
CA SER A 122 21.12 -17.41 1.00
C SER A 122 19.78 -16.68 0.96
N ASN A 123 19.41 -16.09 -0.18
CA ASN A 123 18.10 -15.47 -0.41
C ASN A 123 16.95 -16.49 -0.43
N PHE A 124 17.25 -17.80 -0.52
CA PHE A 124 16.27 -18.88 -0.37
C PHE A 124 16.23 -19.45 1.05
N SER A 125 16.89 -18.85 2.04
CA SER A 125 16.82 -19.34 3.42
C SER A 125 15.40 -19.20 4.00
N LYS A 126 15.08 -19.97 5.05
CA LYS A 126 13.77 -19.89 5.73
C LYS A 126 13.48 -18.47 6.26
N PRO A 127 14.42 -17.74 6.89
CA PRO A 127 14.14 -16.38 7.36
C PRO A 127 13.86 -15.39 6.23
N ALA A 128 14.59 -15.45 5.10
CA ALA A 128 14.33 -14.61 3.94
C ALA A 128 12.92 -14.85 3.37
N ARG A 129 12.53 -16.13 3.23
CA ARG A 129 11.18 -16.49 2.80
C ARG A 129 10.13 -16.00 3.79
N SER A 130 10.36 -16.15 5.10
CA SER A 130 9.42 -15.71 6.14
C SER A 130 9.21 -14.19 6.07
N LEU A 131 10.29 -13.42 5.92
CA LEU A 131 10.20 -11.97 5.77
C LEU A 131 9.41 -11.59 4.51
N PHE A 132 9.77 -12.16 3.36
CA PHE A 132 9.07 -11.91 2.10
C PHE A 132 7.57 -12.22 2.19
N MET A 133 7.22 -13.36 2.78
CA MET A 133 5.82 -13.78 2.92
C MET A 133 5.00 -12.86 3.84
N GLU A 134 5.58 -12.39 4.95
CA GLU A 134 4.88 -11.45 5.84
C GLU A 134 4.66 -10.09 5.16
N ILE A 135 5.67 -9.57 4.46
CA ILE A 135 5.55 -8.32 3.69
C ILE A 135 4.50 -8.46 2.58
N GLN A 136 4.58 -9.53 1.78
CA GLN A 136 3.62 -9.79 0.70
C GLN A 136 2.19 -9.91 1.23
N LYS A 137 2.00 -10.60 2.38
CA LYS A 137 0.70 -10.74 3.02
C LYS A 137 0.13 -9.40 3.45
N ILE A 138 0.96 -8.52 4.03
CA ILE A 138 0.55 -7.17 4.43
C ILE A 138 0.14 -6.36 3.20
N ASP A 139 1.00 -6.32 2.17
CA ASP A 139 0.76 -5.51 0.98
C ASP A 139 -0.48 -5.98 0.20
N SER A 140 -0.65 -7.29 0.02
CA SER A 140 -1.78 -7.87 -0.71
C SER A 140 -3.13 -7.70 0.03
N ASN A 141 -3.12 -7.74 1.36
CA ASN A 141 -4.36 -7.69 2.15
C ASN A 141 -4.74 -6.29 2.59
N TYR A 142 -3.77 -5.44 2.90
CA TYR A 142 -3.99 -4.16 3.57
C TYR A 142 -3.57 -2.95 2.75
N TYR A 143 -2.69 -3.12 1.75
CA TYR A 143 -2.31 -2.05 0.81
C TYR A 143 -2.50 -2.47 -0.66
N PRO A 144 -3.68 -3.02 -1.02
CA PRO A 144 -3.90 -3.54 -2.37
C PRO A 144 -3.84 -2.42 -3.42
N GLU A 145 -3.44 -2.77 -4.64
CA GLU A 145 -3.37 -1.86 -5.82
C GLU A 145 -2.37 -0.70 -5.71
N THR A 146 -1.50 -0.69 -4.71
CA THR A 146 -0.45 0.32 -4.56
C THR A 146 0.77 0.09 -5.46
N LEU A 147 0.89 -1.08 -6.10
CA LEU A 147 1.92 -1.34 -7.11
C LEU A 147 1.46 -0.86 -8.49
N HIS A 148 2.23 0.03 -9.13
CA HIS A 148 2.05 0.40 -10.53
C HIS A 148 2.76 -0.58 -11.46
N ARG A 149 4.08 -0.70 -11.29
CA ARG A 149 4.98 -1.55 -12.07
C ARG A 149 6.15 -2.00 -11.20
N LEU A 150 6.60 -3.24 -11.41
CA LEU A 150 7.77 -3.81 -10.72
C LEU A 150 8.82 -4.22 -11.76
N PHE A 151 9.96 -3.54 -11.77
CA PHE A 151 11.12 -3.94 -12.54
C PHE A 151 12.02 -4.82 -11.69
N VAL A 152 12.31 -6.03 -12.14
CA VAL A 152 13.36 -6.87 -11.56
C VAL A 152 14.55 -6.85 -12.50
N VAL A 153 15.64 -6.21 -12.09
CA VAL A 153 16.80 -5.92 -12.94
C VAL A 153 18.02 -6.73 -12.54
N ASN A 154 18.99 -6.89 -13.44
CA ASN A 154 20.14 -7.77 -13.26
C ASN A 154 19.75 -9.24 -13.00
N ALA A 155 18.61 -9.69 -13.55
CA ALA A 155 18.14 -11.06 -13.37
C ALA A 155 19.06 -12.06 -14.10
N SER A 156 19.96 -12.68 -13.35
CA SER A 156 20.82 -13.77 -13.82
C SER A 156 20.06 -15.11 -13.93
N SER A 157 20.72 -16.15 -14.44
CA SER A 157 20.15 -17.50 -14.51
C SER A 157 19.72 -18.04 -13.14
N GLY A 158 20.41 -17.68 -12.05
CA GLY A 158 20.05 -18.05 -10.68
C GLY A 158 18.72 -17.43 -10.22
N PHE A 159 18.44 -16.19 -10.63
CA PHE A 159 17.17 -15.53 -10.30
C PHE A 159 15.97 -16.20 -10.98
N ARG A 160 16.15 -16.79 -12.18
CA ARG A 160 15.03 -17.47 -12.88
C ARG A 160 14.40 -18.57 -12.02
N MET A 161 15.20 -19.33 -11.28
CA MET A 161 14.71 -20.36 -10.37
C MET A 161 14.00 -19.76 -9.14
N LEU A 162 14.54 -18.66 -8.60
CA LEU A 162 13.88 -17.92 -7.52
C LEU A 162 12.51 -17.41 -7.97
N TRP A 163 12.46 -16.78 -9.15
CA TRP A 163 11.24 -16.23 -9.72
C TRP A 163 10.16 -17.29 -9.94
N LEU A 164 10.54 -18.49 -10.39
CA LEU A 164 9.61 -19.61 -10.54
C LEU A 164 8.97 -20.05 -9.22
N ALA A 165 9.72 -19.97 -8.11
CA ALA A 165 9.19 -20.25 -6.78
C ALA A 165 8.39 -19.08 -6.20
N LEU A 166 8.85 -17.83 -6.39
CA LEU A 166 8.19 -16.65 -5.82
C LEU A 166 6.85 -16.35 -6.49
N LYS A 167 6.72 -16.57 -7.79
CA LYS A 167 5.49 -16.26 -8.52
C LYS A 167 4.26 -17.02 -8.00
N THR A 168 4.42 -18.16 -7.32
CA THR A 168 3.29 -18.91 -6.74
C THR A 168 2.65 -18.21 -5.54
N PHE A 169 3.35 -17.25 -4.94
CA PHE A 169 2.87 -16.47 -3.81
C PHE A 169 2.36 -15.09 -4.22
N LEU A 170 2.48 -14.72 -5.49
CA LEU A 170 2.00 -13.47 -6.03
C LEU A 170 0.66 -13.69 -6.72
N ASP A 171 -0.30 -12.79 -6.48
CA ASP A 171 -1.57 -12.82 -7.19
C ASP A 171 -1.37 -12.45 -8.68
N ALA A 172 -2.31 -12.87 -9.53
CA ALA A 172 -2.21 -12.70 -10.98
C ALA A 172 -2.05 -11.23 -11.41
N ARG A 173 -2.61 -10.28 -10.65
CA ARG A 173 -2.55 -8.85 -10.97
C ARG A 173 -1.19 -8.27 -10.62
N THR A 174 -0.60 -8.68 -9.50
CA THR A 174 0.78 -8.35 -9.18
C THR A 174 1.73 -8.92 -10.23
N LEU A 175 1.56 -10.20 -10.61
CA LEU A 175 2.37 -10.84 -11.65
C LEU A 175 2.32 -10.11 -12.99
N ALA A 176 1.15 -9.63 -13.40
CA ALA A 176 0.99 -8.86 -14.64
C ALA A 176 1.75 -7.52 -14.65
N LYS A 177 2.14 -7.00 -13.46
CA LYS A 177 2.90 -5.75 -13.31
C LYS A 177 4.42 -5.98 -13.22
N VAL A 178 4.88 -7.24 -13.17
CA VAL A 178 6.30 -7.58 -13.01
C VAL A 178 7.00 -7.74 -14.37
N GLN A 179 8.13 -7.07 -14.52
CA GLN A 179 9.02 -7.19 -15.67
C GLN A 179 10.37 -7.71 -15.19
N VAL A 180 10.72 -8.94 -15.56
CA VAL A 180 12.00 -9.56 -15.21
C VAL A 180 13.00 -9.32 -16.34
N LEU A 181 13.97 -8.47 -16.08
CA LEU A 181 14.93 -7.95 -17.05
C LEU A 181 16.34 -8.49 -16.77
N GLY A 182 17.00 -8.96 -17.83
CA GLY A 182 18.40 -9.38 -17.79
C GLY A 182 19.38 -8.20 -17.65
N PRO A 183 20.67 -8.39 -17.95
CA PRO A 183 21.69 -7.34 -17.81
C PRO A 183 21.45 -6.09 -18.67
N ASN A 184 20.73 -6.20 -19.79
CA ASN A 184 20.43 -5.08 -20.69
C ASN A 184 19.12 -4.37 -20.33
N TYR A 185 18.85 -4.17 -19.04
CA TYR A 185 17.59 -3.61 -18.53
C TYR A 185 17.46 -2.09 -18.70
N LEU A 186 18.56 -1.38 -18.95
CA LEU A 186 18.60 0.09 -18.87
C LEU A 186 17.60 0.76 -19.81
N GLY A 187 17.42 0.25 -21.03
CA GLY A 187 16.46 0.80 -21.99
C GLY A 187 15.03 0.85 -21.42
N GLU A 188 14.57 -0.28 -20.84
CA GLU A 188 13.25 -0.42 -20.23
C GLU A 188 13.05 0.51 -19.02
N LEU A 189 14.08 0.69 -18.19
CA LEU A 189 14.02 1.64 -17.09
C LEU A 189 13.92 3.09 -17.60
N LEU A 190 14.71 3.44 -18.63
CA LEU A 190 14.74 4.78 -19.20
C LEU A 190 13.49 5.13 -19.99
N GLU A 191 12.69 4.15 -20.41
CA GLU A 191 11.34 4.40 -20.92
C GLU A 191 10.41 4.93 -19.82
N ALA A 192 10.54 4.42 -18.60
CA ALA A 192 9.67 4.76 -17.47
C ALA A 192 10.21 5.89 -16.58
N ILE A 193 11.53 6.06 -16.47
CA ILE A 193 12.19 6.91 -15.47
C ILE A 193 13.18 7.85 -16.16
N GLU A 194 13.18 9.13 -15.78
CA GLU A 194 14.18 10.09 -16.27
C GLU A 194 15.60 9.73 -15.78
N PRO A 195 16.65 9.84 -16.61
CA PRO A 195 18.02 9.55 -16.20
C PRO A 195 18.45 10.31 -14.93
N SER A 196 18.02 11.56 -14.75
CA SER A 196 18.29 12.39 -13.56
C SER A 196 17.60 11.90 -12.28
N ASN A 197 16.58 11.05 -12.42
CA ASN A 197 15.82 10.45 -11.32
C ASN A 197 16.24 9.00 -11.04
N LEU A 198 17.12 8.44 -11.89
CA LEU A 198 17.64 7.09 -11.73
C LEU A 198 19.04 7.14 -11.10
N PRO A 199 19.32 6.34 -10.05
CA PRO A 199 20.65 6.27 -9.46
C PRO A 199 21.74 5.81 -10.44
N THR A 200 22.96 6.29 -10.27
CA THR A 200 24.12 5.89 -11.11
C THR A 200 24.40 4.40 -11.09
N PHE A 201 24.16 3.72 -9.96
CA PHE A 201 24.32 2.26 -9.87
C PHE A 201 23.27 1.46 -10.65
N LEU A 202 22.21 2.11 -11.15
CA LEU A 202 21.23 1.54 -12.08
C LEU A 202 21.39 2.11 -13.51
N GLY A 203 22.47 2.84 -13.78
CA GLY A 203 22.77 3.42 -15.09
C GLY A 203 22.17 4.81 -15.35
N GLY A 204 21.65 5.48 -14.33
CA GLY A 204 21.21 6.88 -14.41
C GLY A 204 22.29 7.90 -14.03
N ASN A 205 21.87 9.09 -13.64
CA ASN A 205 22.75 10.24 -13.39
C ASN A 205 22.67 10.75 -11.94
N CYS A 206 21.78 10.20 -11.11
CA CYS A 206 21.56 10.68 -9.75
C CYS A 206 22.54 10.05 -8.75
N THR A 207 23.13 10.87 -7.88
CA THR A 207 24.05 10.40 -6.83
C THR A 207 23.57 10.70 -5.41
N CYS A 208 22.83 11.79 -5.20
CA CYS A 208 22.44 12.31 -3.87
C CYS A 208 23.61 12.32 -2.89
N SER A 209 24.80 12.73 -3.34
CA SER A 209 26.05 12.65 -2.56
C SER A 209 25.94 13.40 -1.23
N ASP A 210 25.23 14.53 -1.21
CA ASP A 210 25.03 15.36 -0.01
C ASP A 210 24.10 14.72 1.03
N HIS A 211 23.39 13.64 0.67
CA HIS A 211 22.40 12.96 1.51
C HIS A 211 22.76 11.49 1.78
N GLY A 212 24.03 11.10 1.63
CA GLY A 212 24.50 9.73 1.87
C GLY A 212 24.12 8.73 0.78
N GLY A 213 23.67 9.20 -0.39
CA GLY A 213 23.31 8.37 -1.54
C GLY A 213 21.81 8.25 -1.78
N CYS A 214 21.43 7.85 -3.00
CA CYS A 214 20.01 7.85 -3.43
C CYS A 214 19.08 7.04 -2.51
N LEU A 215 19.55 5.91 -1.96
CA LEU A 215 18.74 5.04 -1.07
C LEU A 215 18.62 5.57 0.37
N PHE A 216 19.42 6.56 0.75
CA PHE A 216 19.36 7.21 2.07
C PHE A 216 18.66 8.57 2.01
N SER A 217 18.66 9.20 0.84
CA SER A 217 18.14 10.56 0.66
C SER A 217 16.66 10.71 0.98
N ASP A 218 15.83 9.71 0.67
CA ASP A 218 14.36 9.83 0.64
C ASP A 218 13.93 11.10 -0.10
N GLU A 219 14.65 11.45 -1.18
CA GLU A 219 14.43 12.66 -1.97
C GLU A 219 13.21 12.51 -2.87
N GLY A 220 12.33 13.50 -2.96
CA GLY A 220 11.19 13.54 -3.88
C GLY A 220 10.30 14.76 -3.64
N PRO A 221 9.15 14.85 -4.33
CA PRO A 221 8.20 15.96 -4.15
C PRO A 221 7.73 16.15 -2.70
N TRP A 222 7.72 15.07 -1.90
CA TRP A 222 7.37 15.10 -0.49
C TRP A 222 8.37 15.82 0.42
N ASN A 223 9.51 16.29 -0.11
CA ASN A 223 10.45 17.13 0.62
C ASN A 223 10.25 18.63 0.34
N ASP A 224 9.47 19.00 -0.68
CA ASP A 224 9.21 20.40 -1.03
C ASP A 224 8.35 21.09 0.05
N PRO A 225 8.81 22.21 0.64
CA PRO A 225 8.07 22.90 1.69
C PRO A 225 6.68 23.41 1.27
N GLY A 226 6.56 23.94 0.04
CA GLY A 226 5.29 24.46 -0.47
C GLY A 226 4.29 23.35 -0.80
N ILE A 227 4.77 22.16 -1.14
CA ILE A 227 3.92 20.97 -1.27
C ILE A 227 3.47 20.47 0.11
N LYS A 228 4.35 20.43 1.11
CA LYS A 228 3.99 20.01 2.46
C LYS A 228 2.91 20.90 3.08
N GLU A 229 3.05 22.21 2.93
CA GLU A 229 2.05 23.18 3.40
C GLU A 229 0.66 22.87 2.81
N LYS A 230 0.58 22.63 1.50
CA LYS A 230 -0.68 22.24 0.82
C LYS A 230 -1.27 20.90 1.27
N ILE A 231 -0.45 19.99 1.79
CA ILE A 231 -0.94 18.70 2.34
C ILE A 231 -1.48 18.90 3.76
N GLU A 232 -0.88 19.81 4.52
CA GLU A 232 -1.25 20.13 5.90
C GLU A 232 -2.42 21.12 5.99
N GLU A 233 -2.70 21.88 4.93
CA GLU A 233 -3.89 22.71 4.82
C GLU A 233 -5.17 21.86 5.01
N PRO A 234 -5.98 22.12 6.05
CA PRO A 234 -7.24 21.42 6.22
C PRO A 234 -8.16 21.76 5.05
N SER A 235 -8.64 20.75 4.33
CA SER A 235 -9.64 20.94 3.29
C SER A 235 -10.87 21.60 3.93
N THR A 236 -11.08 22.88 3.69
CA THR A 236 -12.31 23.59 4.04
C THR A 236 -13.43 23.08 3.14
N ILE A 237 -13.97 21.91 3.47
CA ILE A 237 -15.33 21.55 3.07
C ILE A 237 -16.21 22.18 4.14
N GLU A 238 -16.94 23.21 3.72
CA GLU A 238 -17.90 23.96 4.54
C GLU A 238 -19.00 23.02 5.07
N ASP A 239 -18.83 22.48 6.27
CA ASP A 239 -19.97 22.07 7.10
C ASP A 239 -20.47 23.29 7.87
N ALA A 240 -21.28 24.10 7.18
CA ALA A 240 -22.14 25.07 7.82
C ALA A 240 -23.17 24.32 8.68
N HIS A 241 -22.89 24.21 9.99
CA HIS A 241 -23.83 24.34 11.12
C HIS A 241 -23.23 23.72 12.38
N SER A 242 -22.63 24.54 13.23
CA SER A 242 -22.98 24.62 14.66
C SER A 242 -22.13 25.70 15.32
N GLU A 243 -22.80 26.75 15.77
CA GLU A 243 -22.21 27.76 16.64
C GLU A 243 -21.93 27.20 18.05
N THR A 244 -21.00 27.88 18.70
CA THR A 244 -20.83 28.12 20.16
C THR A 244 -19.90 27.26 21.03
N MET A 245 -19.05 28.03 21.75
CA MET A 245 -18.42 27.82 23.06
C MET A 245 -17.15 26.94 23.11
N ASP A 246 -16.03 27.31 23.72
CA ASP A 246 -15.70 28.45 24.59
C ASP A 246 -14.18 28.69 24.61
N LYS A 247 -13.78 29.92 24.91
CA LYS A 247 -12.40 30.35 25.18
C LYS A 247 -11.92 29.82 26.53
N VAL A 248 -10.74 29.20 26.57
CA VAL A 248 -9.81 29.36 27.71
C VAL A 248 -8.37 29.40 27.19
N SER A 249 -7.72 30.53 27.46
CA SER A 249 -6.27 30.75 27.33
C SER A 249 -5.60 30.30 28.64
N GLU A 250 -4.46 29.61 28.56
CA GLU A 250 -3.36 29.85 29.50
C GLU A 250 -2.02 29.22 29.05
N ASN A 251 -0.99 30.07 29.07
CA ASN A 251 0.39 29.84 28.65
C ASN A 251 1.17 28.88 29.56
N ALA A 252 1.89 27.90 28.97
CA ALA A 252 3.03 27.18 29.57
C ALA A 252 3.83 26.44 28.47
N PRO A 253 5.12 26.09 28.65
CA PRO A 253 6.17 26.18 27.63
C PRO A 253 6.00 25.21 26.45
N ALA A 254 6.22 25.75 25.25
CA ALA A 254 6.12 25.09 23.97
C ALA A 254 7.36 24.20 23.71
N ASN A 255 7.30 22.94 24.13
CA ASN A 255 7.98 21.82 23.44
C ASN A 255 7.62 20.42 23.98
N GLN A 256 6.79 20.31 25.02
CA GLN A 256 6.30 19.01 25.54
C GLN A 256 4.77 18.83 25.45
N LYS A 257 3.99 19.91 25.36
CA LYS A 257 2.52 19.84 25.22
C LYS A 257 2.06 19.40 23.83
N GLU A 258 2.79 19.73 22.76
CA GLU A 258 2.44 19.32 21.39
C GLU A 258 2.49 17.80 21.22
N SER A 259 3.54 17.14 21.72
CA SER A 259 3.69 15.68 21.65
C SER A 259 2.58 14.93 22.40
N LEU A 260 2.15 15.42 23.57
CA LEU A 260 1.06 14.82 24.34
C LEU A 260 -0.30 15.09 23.71
N GLY A 261 -0.51 16.30 23.16
CA GLY A 261 -1.72 16.66 22.43
C GLY A 261 -1.91 15.82 21.18
N GLU A 262 -0.86 15.63 20.39
CA GLU A 262 -0.89 14.84 19.16
C GLU A 262 -1.15 13.34 19.44
N VAL A 263 -0.56 12.79 20.50
CA VAL A 263 -0.85 11.42 20.95
C VAL A 263 -2.29 11.28 21.43
N MET A 264 -2.82 12.28 22.14
CA MET A 264 -4.21 12.25 22.61
C MET A 264 -5.20 12.33 21.44
N ILE A 265 -4.97 13.24 20.49
CA ILE A 265 -5.73 13.35 19.23
C ILE A 265 -5.71 12.04 18.46
N THR A 266 -4.58 11.34 18.44
CA THR A 266 -4.47 10.08 17.67
C THR A 266 -5.14 8.91 18.39
N MET A 267 -5.14 8.92 19.72
CA MET A 267 -5.93 7.96 20.51
C MET A 267 -7.44 8.22 20.37
N GLU A 268 -7.86 9.49 20.29
CA GLU A 268 -9.24 9.87 19.98
C GLU A 268 -9.65 9.44 18.58
N LYS A 269 -8.80 9.70 17.56
CA LYS A 269 -9.00 9.20 16.19
C LYS A 269 -9.10 7.68 16.15
N TYR A 270 -8.25 6.97 16.88
CA TYR A 270 -8.30 5.51 16.97
C TYR A 270 -9.59 5.02 17.65
N ALA A 271 -10.04 5.67 18.73
CA ALA A 271 -11.30 5.34 19.40
C ALA A 271 -12.52 5.64 18.50
N ALA A 272 -12.50 6.76 17.80
CA ALA A 272 -13.50 7.14 16.80
C ALA A 272 -13.53 6.14 15.65
N LEU A 273 -12.36 5.75 15.11
CA LEU A 273 -12.24 4.74 14.06
C LEU A 273 -12.81 3.40 14.52
N LYS A 274 -12.43 2.92 15.70
CA LYS A 274 -12.97 1.68 16.28
C LYS A 274 -14.49 1.73 16.42
N THR A 275 -15.04 2.88 16.79
CA THR A 275 -16.49 3.09 16.90
C THR A 275 -17.16 3.11 15.53
N ALA A 276 -16.61 3.85 14.57
CA ALA A 276 -17.10 3.94 13.20
C ALA A 276 -17.08 2.58 12.48
N VAL A 277 -16.05 1.76 12.71
CA VAL A 277 -15.97 0.39 12.20
C VAL A 277 -17.09 -0.46 12.77
N LYS A 278 -17.33 -0.39 14.08
CA LYS A 278 -18.41 -1.12 14.74
C LYS A 278 -19.79 -0.69 14.24
N ASP A 279 -20.00 0.60 14.01
CA ASP A 279 -21.25 1.13 13.46
C ASP A 279 -21.44 0.70 12.01
N SER A 280 -20.39 0.82 11.19
CA SER A 280 -20.41 0.38 9.79
C SER A 280 -20.73 -1.11 9.67
N GLN A 281 -20.13 -1.96 10.53
CA GLN A 281 -20.45 -3.39 10.59
C GLN A 281 -21.93 -3.64 10.85
N LYS A 282 -22.55 -2.93 11.80
CA LYS A 282 -23.99 -3.06 12.09
C LYS A 282 -24.86 -2.61 10.92
N ARG A 283 -24.56 -1.46 10.31
CA ARG A 283 -25.32 -0.95 9.16
C ARG A 283 -25.27 -1.93 7.99
N ILE A 284 -24.10 -2.50 7.76
CA ILE A 284 -23.88 -3.48 6.72
C ILE A 284 -24.67 -4.76 7.00
N GLU A 285 -24.67 -5.27 8.24
CA GLU A 285 -25.47 -6.44 8.64
C GLU A 285 -26.98 -6.20 8.44
N MET A 286 -27.47 -4.99 8.76
CA MET A 286 -28.87 -4.63 8.49
C MET A 286 -29.21 -4.59 7.00
N LEU A 287 -28.29 -4.07 6.16
CA LEU A 287 -28.47 -4.05 4.71
C LEU A 287 -28.51 -5.46 4.12
N GLU A 288 -27.70 -6.39 4.62
CA GLU A 288 -27.72 -7.80 4.19
C GLU A 288 -29.06 -8.47 4.51
N ILE A 289 -29.59 -8.24 5.70
CA ILE A 289 -30.91 -8.74 6.09
C ILE A 289 -31.99 -8.21 5.14
N SER A 290 -31.99 -6.90 4.88
CA SER A 290 -32.97 -6.29 3.98
C SER A 290 -32.84 -6.78 2.53
N LEU A 291 -31.61 -6.99 2.05
CA LEU A 291 -31.37 -7.56 0.72
C LEU A 291 -31.87 -9.01 0.64
N HIS A 292 -31.65 -9.81 1.68
CA HIS A 292 -32.14 -11.19 1.75
C HIS A 292 -33.67 -11.25 1.73
N GLU A 293 -34.34 -10.37 2.48
CA GLU A 293 -35.80 -10.24 2.46
C GLU A 293 -36.32 -9.84 1.09
N THR A 294 -35.70 -8.83 0.47
CA THR A 294 -36.06 -8.37 -0.89
C THR A 294 -35.92 -9.49 -1.92
N LYS A 295 -34.82 -10.26 -1.84
CA LYS A 295 -34.59 -11.43 -2.72
C LYS A 295 -35.67 -12.50 -2.53
N LYS A 296 -36.12 -12.74 -1.29
CA LYS A 296 -37.19 -13.69 -1.00
C LYS A 296 -38.53 -13.25 -1.61
N VAL A 297 -38.85 -11.96 -1.54
CA VAL A 297 -40.05 -11.40 -2.18
C VAL A 297 -39.99 -11.55 -3.70
N LEU A 298 -38.85 -11.22 -4.31
CA LEU A 298 -38.65 -11.35 -5.76
C LEU A 298 -38.79 -12.80 -6.24
N ASN A 299 -38.24 -13.76 -5.50
CA ASN A 299 -38.40 -15.18 -5.82
C ASN A 299 -39.87 -15.62 -5.73
N GLY A 300 -40.60 -15.19 -4.69
CA GLY A 300 -42.04 -15.48 -4.58
C GLY A 300 -42.85 -14.88 -5.73
N LEU A 301 -42.50 -13.67 -6.17
CA LEU A 301 -43.14 -13.06 -7.36
C LEU A 301 -42.83 -13.84 -8.63
N ALA A 302 -41.61 -14.34 -8.79
CA ALA A 302 -41.24 -15.17 -9.95
C ALA A 302 -42.05 -16.48 -10.00
N GLU A 303 -42.22 -17.17 -8.87
CA GLU A 303 -43.05 -18.38 -8.77
C GLU A 303 -44.52 -18.10 -9.13
N ILE A 304 -45.06 -16.95 -8.69
CA ILE A 304 -46.43 -16.53 -9.05
C ILE A 304 -46.55 -16.28 -10.56
N ILE A 305 -45.56 -15.63 -11.18
CA ILE A 305 -45.54 -15.38 -12.63
C ILE A 305 -45.51 -16.71 -13.42
N GLU A 306 -44.70 -17.67 -12.99
CA GLU A 306 -44.64 -19.00 -13.62
C GLU A 306 -45.96 -19.76 -13.49
N ALA A 307 -46.64 -19.67 -12.33
CA ALA A 307 -47.94 -20.31 -12.12
C ALA A 307 -49.08 -19.69 -12.96
N ILE A 308 -48.92 -18.44 -13.42
CA ILE A 308 -49.91 -17.73 -14.24
C ILE A 308 -49.67 -17.95 -15.75
N GLN A 309 -48.52 -18.50 -16.16
CA GLN A 309 -48.31 -18.85 -17.57
C GLN A 309 -49.34 -19.92 -18.01
N PRO A 310 -50.17 -19.66 -19.04
CA PRO A 310 -51.14 -20.64 -19.50
C PRO A 310 -50.40 -21.85 -20.10
N ASN A 311 -50.72 -23.05 -19.62
CA ASN A 311 -50.39 -24.30 -20.29
C ASN A 311 -50.91 -24.24 -21.74
N GLN A 312 -50.05 -23.93 -22.71
CA GLN A 312 -50.37 -24.13 -24.12
C GLN A 312 -50.22 -25.62 -24.45
N PRO A 313 -51.30 -26.32 -24.86
CA PRO A 313 -51.15 -27.66 -25.41
C PRO A 313 -50.54 -27.53 -26.81
N ILE A 314 -49.32 -28.04 -26.98
CA ILE A 314 -48.68 -28.20 -28.28
C ILE A 314 -49.50 -29.22 -29.08
N THR A 315 -50.42 -28.74 -29.91
CA THR A 315 -51.07 -29.52 -30.94
C THR A 315 -50.06 -29.73 -32.08
N LYS A 316 -49.45 -30.91 -32.11
CA LYS A 316 -48.63 -31.36 -33.25
C LYS A 316 -49.54 -31.62 -34.46
N CYS A 317 -49.65 -30.67 -35.38
CA CYS A 317 -50.08 -30.96 -36.74
C CYS A 317 -48.97 -31.71 -37.48
N LYS A 318 -49.24 -32.95 -37.91
CA LYS A 318 -48.40 -33.69 -38.87
C LYS A 318 -48.60 -33.12 -40.27
N PRO A 319 -47.55 -32.93 -41.09
CA PRO A 319 -47.72 -32.66 -42.50
C PRO A 319 -47.97 -33.97 -43.28
N VAL A 320 -48.75 -33.81 -44.37
CA VAL A 320 -49.12 -34.80 -45.38
C VAL A 320 -47.92 -35.20 -46.23
#